data_AF-A0A9D8L299-F1
#
_entry.id   AF-A0A9D8L299-F1
#
_cell.length_a   1.000
_cell.length_b   1.000
_cell.length_c   1.000
_cell.angle_alpha   90.00
_cell.angle_beta   90.00
_cell.angle_gamma   90.00
#
_symmetry.space_group_name_H-M   'P 1'
#
loop_
_entity.id
_entity.type
_entity.pdbx_description
1 polymer ?
#
loop_
_entity_poly.entity_id
_entity_poly.type
_entity_poly.pdbx_seq_one_letter_code
_entity_poly.pdbx_strand_id
1 'polypeptide(L)'
;FSIAATKIFERIAKEGRKYGMFVVLASQRPSELSKTVLSQCSNFLVHRIQNPDDLSQIRQMTPFISESVLKRLPSLPRQHALVFGTSVNLPTTFKVREASPRPRSDDTAVVDLWFHEEGRAADIRLGLHLADAAAAGGEQMGVNEAPDDDFF
;
A
#
# COMPACT_ATOMS: atom_id res chain seq x y z
N PHE A 1 12.35 14.70 -17.47
CA PHE A 1 12.24 13.29 -17.01
C PHE A 1 10.80 12.77 -17.06
N SER A 2 9.86 13.23 -16.22
CA SER A 2 8.47 12.72 -16.11
C SER A 2 7.80 12.28 -17.43
N ILE A 3 7.76 13.14 -18.46
CA ILE A 3 7.11 12.87 -19.77
C ILE A 3 7.56 11.56 -20.43
N ALA A 4 8.81 11.12 -20.23
CA ALA A 4 9.32 9.87 -20.78
C ALA A 4 8.74 8.64 -20.06
N ALA A 5 8.64 8.70 -18.73
CA ALA A 5 8.09 7.60 -17.92
C ALA A 5 6.61 7.34 -18.25
N THR A 6 5.79 8.40 -18.36
CA THR A 6 4.35 8.26 -18.71
C THR A 6 4.16 7.56 -20.05
N LYS A 7 4.97 7.88 -21.07
CA LYS A 7 4.93 7.21 -22.37
C LYS A 7 5.32 5.72 -22.30
N ILE A 8 6.28 5.37 -21.44
CA ILE A 8 6.66 3.97 -21.20
C ILE A 8 5.53 3.21 -20.51
N PHE A 9 4.92 3.77 -19.47
CA PHE A 9 3.77 3.14 -18.79
C PHE A 9 2.56 2.99 -19.71
N GLU A 10 2.23 3.98 -20.55
CA GLU A 10 1.18 3.85 -21.55
C GLU A 10 1.48 2.77 -22.59
N ARG A 11 2.75 2.60 -22.98
CA ARG A 11 3.15 1.54 -23.90
C ARG A 11 3.03 0.16 -23.25
N ILE A 12 3.47 -0.01 -22.01
CA ILE A 12 3.31 -1.26 -21.24
C ILE A 12 1.83 -1.58 -21.03
N ALA A 13 1.00 -0.58 -20.72
CA ALA A 13 -0.43 -0.74 -20.54
C ALA A 13 -1.16 -1.19 -21.82
N LYS A 14 -0.74 -0.71 -23.00
CA LYS A 14 -1.34 -1.06 -24.30
C LYS A 14 -0.78 -2.35 -24.92
N GLU A 15 0.54 -2.55 -24.86
CA GLU A 15 1.23 -3.65 -25.53
C GLU A 15 1.61 -4.83 -24.60
N GLY A 16 1.66 -4.64 -23.28
CA GLY A 16 2.25 -5.60 -22.33
C GLY A 16 1.65 -7.00 -22.38
N ARG A 17 0.32 -7.10 -22.62
CA ARG A 17 -0.38 -8.39 -22.80
C ARG A 17 0.17 -9.23 -23.96
N LYS A 18 0.70 -8.61 -25.02
CA LYS A 18 1.36 -9.30 -26.15
C LYS A 18 2.66 -10.00 -25.73
N TYR A 19 3.33 -9.48 -24.71
CA TYR A 19 4.64 -9.94 -24.23
C TYR A 19 4.56 -10.67 -22.87
N GLY A 20 3.35 -11.03 -22.41
CA GLY A 20 3.15 -11.67 -21.10
C GLY A 20 3.46 -10.79 -19.89
N MET A 21 3.61 -9.48 -20.09
CA MET A 21 3.97 -8.53 -19.04
C MET A 21 2.73 -8.06 -18.26
N PHE A 22 2.86 -8.04 -16.93
CA PHE A 22 1.91 -7.41 -16.02
C PHE A 22 2.51 -6.12 -15.45
N VAL A 23 1.65 -5.14 -15.17
CA VAL A 23 2.03 -3.90 -14.47
C VAL A 23 1.11 -3.73 -13.26
N VAL A 24 1.71 -3.41 -12.11
CA VAL A 24 0.99 -3.04 -10.89
C VAL A 24 1.32 -1.59 -10.59
N LEU A 25 0.29 -0.78 -10.34
CA LEU A 25 0.42 0.65 -10.12
C LEU A 25 -0.13 0.98 -8.74
N ALA A 26 0.70 1.61 -7.91
CA ALA A 26 0.33 2.11 -6.60
C ALA A 26 0.55 3.62 -6.57
N SER A 27 -0.47 4.37 -6.14
CA SER A 27 -0.39 5.81 -5.88
C SER A 27 -1.34 6.15 -4.74
N GLN A 28 -0.99 7.17 -3.96
CA GLN A 28 -1.89 7.79 -2.97
C GLN A 28 -2.93 8.71 -3.64
N ARG A 29 -2.62 9.17 -4.87
CA ARG A 29 -3.45 10.07 -5.70
C ARG A 29 -3.57 9.48 -7.12
N PRO A 30 -4.63 8.72 -7.43
CA PRO A 30 -4.84 8.24 -8.79
C PRO A 30 -5.07 9.38 -9.80
N SER A 31 -5.56 10.55 -9.38
CA SER A 31 -5.73 11.75 -10.22
C SER A 31 -4.46 12.23 -10.92
N GLU A 32 -3.28 11.97 -10.35
CA GLU A 32 -1.97 12.32 -10.93
C GLU A 32 -1.47 11.28 -11.96
N LEU A 33 -2.12 10.13 -12.08
CA LEU A 33 -1.79 9.09 -13.06
C LEU A 33 -2.53 9.30 -14.39
N SER A 34 -1.89 8.94 -15.51
CA SER A 34 -2.50 9.07 -16.84
C SER A 34 -3.78 8.24 -16.95
N LYS A 35 -4.89 8.90 -17.31
CA LYS A 35 -6.18 8.25 -17.59
C LYS A 35 -6.07 7.13 -18.64
N THR A 36 -5.13 7.26 -19.57
CA THR A 36 -4.83 6.24 -20.60
C THR A 36 -4.21 4.98 -20.01
N VAL A 37 -3.38 5.09 -18.97
CA VAL A 37 -2.79 3.93 -18.28
C VAL A 37 -3.87 3.26 -17.43
N LEU A 38 -4.61 4.04 -16.66
CA LEU A 38 -5.64 3.53 -15.77
C LEU A 38 -6.79 2.85 -16.52
N SER A 39 -7.18 3.34 -17.72
CA SER A 39 -8.24 2.70 -18.52
C SER A 39 -7.88 1.32 -19.08
N GLN A 40 -6.60 0.92 -19.06
CA GLN A 40 -6.17 -0.44 -19.41
C GLN A 40 -6.06 -1.36 -18.18
N CYS A 41 -6.16 -0.82 -16.96
CA CYS A 41 -6.08 -1.61 -15.75
C CYS A 41 -7.36 -2.44 -15.58
N SER A 42 -7.25 -3.76 -15.70
CA SER A 42 -8.42 -4.66 -15.63
C SER A 42 -8.94 -4.91 -14.20
N ASN A 43 -8.14 -4.54 -13.19
CA ASN A 43 -8.36 -4.83 -11.78
C ASN A 43 -7.89 -3.64 -10.93
N PHE A 44 -8.64 -3.32 -9.87
CA PHE A 44 -8.32 -2.22 -8.96
C PHE A 44 -8.50 -2.67 -7.50
N LEU A 45 -7.56 -2.25 -6.65
CA LEU A 45 -7.64 -2.35 -5.20
C LEU A 45 -7.65 -0.92 -4.66
N VAL A 46 -8.81 -0.47 -4.18
CA VAL A 46 -9.03 0.91 -3.74
C VAL A 46 -9.16 0.96 -2.22
N HIS A 47 -8.16 1.53 -1.58
CA HIS A 47 -8.18 1.85 -0.15
C HIS A 47 -9.06 3.07 0.15
N ARG A 48 -9.09 3.49 1.43
CA ARG A 48 -9.80 4.71 1.86
C ARG A 48 -9.29 5.94 1.10
N ILE A 49 -10.15 6.56 0.28
CA ILE A 49 -9.88 7.82 -0.42
C ILE A 49 -10.91 8.86 0.01
N GLN A 50 -10.44 10.07 0.34
CA GLN A 50 -11.28 11.19 0.78
C GLN A 50 -11.35 12.33 -0.25
N ASN A 51 -10.37 12.44 -1.15
CA ASN A 51 -10.30 13.50 -2.15
C ASN A 51 -11.44 13.35 -3.18
N PRO A 52 -12.31 14.38 -3.39
CA PRO A 52 -13.37 14.32 -4.39
C PRO A 52 -12.84 14.11 -5.81
N ASP A 53 -11.67 14.62 -6.16
CA ASP A 53 -11.12 14.50 -7.52
C ASP A 53 -10.71 13.06 -7.83
N ASP A 54 -9.99 12.41 -6.92
CA ASP A 54 -9.61 10.99 -7.01
C ASP A 54 -10.85 10.08 -7.05
N LEU A 55 -11.87 10.38 -6.24
CA LEU A 55 -13.15 9.66 -6.26
C LEU A 55 -13.88 9.84 -7.61
N SER A 56 -13.88 11.06 -8.16
CA SER A 56 -14.51 11.36 -9.46
C SER A 56 -13.84 10.62 -10.62
N GLN A 57 -12.52 10.44 -10.54
CA GLN A 57 -11.74 9.71 -11.54
C GLN A 57 -12.01 8.19 -11.43
N ILE A 58 -12.01 7.62 -10.23
CA ILE A 58 -12.35 6.19 -10.01
C ILE A 58 -13.76 5.87 -10.52
N ARG A 59 -14.70 6.80 -10.32
CA ARG A 59 -16.06 6.74 -10.88
C ARG A 59 -16.08 6.76 -12.40
N GLN A 60 -15.31 7.66 -13.05
CA GLN A 60 -15.15 7.71 -14.51
C GLN A 60 -14.56 6.41 -15.09
N MET A 61 -13.70 5.73 -14.34
CA MET A 61 -13.00 4.51 -14.79
C MET A 61 -13.82 3.23 -14.58
N THR A 62 -14.89 3.26 -13.79
CA THR A 62 -15.61 2.04 -13.40
C THR A 62 -17.15 2.18 -13.47
N PRO A 63 -17.74 2.22 -14.68
CA PRO A 63 -19.19 2.41 -14.87
C PRO A 63 -20.04 1.26 -14.32
N PHE A 64 -19.43 0.13 -13.94
CA PHE A 64 -20.11 -1.05 -13.40
C PHE A 64 -20.24 -1.05 -11.86
N ILE A 65 -19.66 -0.08 -11.15
CA ILE A 65 -19.81 0.05 -9.69
C ILE A 65 -21.00 0.96 -9.38
N SER A 66 -21.89 0.52 -8.50
CA SER A 66 -22.98 1.36 -7.98
C SER A 66 -22.46 2.51 -7.11
N GLU A 67 -23.06 3.69 -7.25
CA GLU A 67 -22.79 4.89 -6.42
C GLU A 67 -22.79 4.62 -4.92
N SER A 68 -23.64 3.69 -4.45
CA SER A 68 -23.72 3.26 -3.04
C SER A 68 -22.45 2.57 -2.52
N VAL A 69 -21.65 1.96 -3.39
CA VAL A 69 -20.35 1.37 -3.05
C VAL A 69 -19.25 2.45 -3.07
N LEU A 70 -19.23 3.31 -4.08
CA LEU A 70 -18.27 4.43 -4.16
C LEU A 70 -18.41 5.40 -2.97
N LYS A 71 -19.64 5.69 -2.54
CA LYS A 71 -19.94 6.48 -1.33
C LYS A 71 -19.42 5.88 -0.02
N ARG A 72 -19.01 4.60 0.00
CA ARG A 72 -18.40 3.95 1.17
C ARG A 72 -16.87 4.02 1.18
N LEU A 73 -16.22 4.44 0.09
CA LEU A 73 -14.75 4.58 0.03
C LEU A 73 -14.18 5.56 1.09
N PRO A 74 -14.79 6.73 1.38
CA PRO A 74 -14.26 7.66 2.39
C PRO A 74 -14.41 7.16 3.84
N SER A 75 -15.34 6.25 4.07
CA SER A 75 -15.63 5.64 5.37
C SER A 75 -15.02 4.24 5.55
N LEU A 76 -14.23 3.75 4.58
CA LEU A 76 -13.45 2.52 4.76
C LEU A 76 -12.49 2.66 5.97
N PRO A 77 -12.50 1.71 6.92
CA PRO A 77 -11.53 1.71 8.01
C PRO A 77 -10.11 1.42 7.49
N ARG A 78 -9.10 1.71 8.33
CA ARG A 78 -7.70 1.33 8.05
C ARG A 78 -7.60 -0.19 7.80
N GLN A 79 -6.57 -0.60 7.07
CA GLN A 79 -6.33 -1.99 6.65
C GLN A 79 -7.41 -2.58 5.72
N HIS A 80 -8.44 -1.84 5.30
CA HIS A 80 -9.46 -2.34 4.38
C HIS A 80 -9.33 -1.73 2.97
N ALA A 81 -9.76 -2.49 1.97
CA ALA A 81 -9.82 -2.07 0.57
C ALA A 81 -11.09 -2.61 -0.11
N LEU A 82 -11.58 -1.89 -1.12
CA LEU A 82 -12.54 -2.39 -2.10
C LEU A 82 -11.75 -3.00 -3.27
N VAL A 83 -12.00 -4.27 -3.60
CA VAL A 83 -11.50 -4.88 -4.85
C VAL A 83 -12.62 -4.93 -5.89
N PHE A 84 -12.28 -4.61 -7.14
CA PHE A 84 -13.17 -4.73 -8.30
C PHE A 84 -12.40 -4.91 -9.61
N GLY A 85 -13.12 -5.25 -10.67
CA GLY A 85 -12.58 -5.59 -11.98
C GLY A 85 -12.57 -7.10 -12.22
N THR A 86 -11.87 -7.54 -13.28
CA THR A 86 -11.94 -8.90 -13.83
C THR A 86 -11.57 -10.04 -12.86
N SER A 87 -10.89 -9.76 -11.75
CA SER A 87 -10.48 -10.76 -10.76
C SER A 87 -11.57 -11.12 -9.74
N VAL A 88 -12.72 -10.42 -9.72
CA VAL A 88 -13.82 -10.69 -8.79
C VAL A 88 -15.18 -10.59 -9.47
N ASN A 89 -16.07 -11.54 -9.20
CA ASN A 89 -17.42 -11.57 -9.77
C ASN A 89 -18.33 -10.43 -9.24
N LEU A 90 -18.00 -9.85 -8.08
CA LEU A 90 -18.73 -8.76 -7.44
C LEU A 90 -17.75 -7.81 -6.72
N PRO A 91 -17.89 -6.48 -6.84
CA PRO A 91 -17.10 -5.52 -6.06
C PRO A 91 -17.25 -5.76 -4.55
N THR A 92 -16.15 -6.08 -3.87
CA THR A 92 -16.16 -6.60 -2.50
C THR A 92 -15.16 -5.85 -1.62
N THR A 93 -15.56 -5.50 -0.39
CA THR A 93 -14.64 -4.95 0.62
C THR A 93 -13.99 -6.08 1.41
N PHE A 94 -12.67 -6.04 1.58
CA PHE A 94 -11.91 -7.03 2.33
C PHE A 94 -10.89 -6.36 3.28
N LYS A 95 -10.49 -7.09 4.33
CA LYS A 95 -9.37 -6.71 5.21
C LYS A 95 -8.07 -7.25 4.59
N VAL A 96 -7.10 -6.37 4.39
CA VAL A 96 -5.77 -6.72 3.89
C VAL A 96 -4.97 -7.41 4.99
N ARG A 97 -4.32 -8.53 4.67
CA ARG A 97 -3.42 -9.24 5.59
C ARG A 97 -2.25 -8.35 6.00
N GLU A 98 -1.76 -8.51 7.23
CA GLU A 98 -0.51 -7.86 7.62
C GLU A 98 0.67 -8.48 6.87
N ALA A 99 1.62 -7.62 6.49
CA ALA A 99 2.88 -8.06 5.90
C ALA A 99 3.80 -8.62 7.00
N SER A 100 4.40 -9.78 6.72
CA SER A 100 5.45 -10.37 7.54
C SER A 100 6.62 -10.75 6.62
N PRO A 101 7.81 -10.14 6.78
CA PRO A 101 8.10 -9.00 7.67
C PRO A 101 7.28 -7.75 7.29
N ARG A 102 7.07 -6.85 8.27
CA ARG A 102 6.50 -5.53 7.99
C ARG A 102 7.51 -4.69 7.19
N PRO A 103 7.08 -3.88 6.20
CA PRO A 103 7.98 -2.99 5.48
C PRO A 103 8.52 -1.91 6.43
N ARG A 104 9.82 -1.59 6.33
CA ARG A 104 10.41 -0.44 7.05
C ARG A 104 9.91 0.86 6.40
N SER A 105 8.77 1.33 6.88
CA SER A 105 8.03 2.49 6.36
C SER A 105 7.42 3.33 7.49
N ASP A 106 7.96 3.19 8.71
CA ASP A 106 7.58 3.99 9.86
C ASP A 106 8.01 5.45 9.65
N ASP A 107 7.16 6.40 10.04
CA ASP A 107 7.43 7.83 9.89
C ASP A 107 8.66 8.23 10.71
N THR A 108 9.57 8.99 10.10
CA THR A 108 10.76 9.53 10.77
C THR A 108 10.37 10.37 11.99
N ALA A 109 11.08 10.20 13.10
CA ALA A 109 10.91 11.03 14.30
C ALA A 109 11.43 12.47 14.07
N VAL A 110 10.63 13.29 13.36
CA VAL A 110 11.01 14.65 12.95
C VAL A 110 11.31 15.54 14.17
N VAL A 111 10.60 15.36 15.29
CA VAL A 111 10.84 16.12 16.53
C VAL A 111 12.27 15.92 17.02
N ASP A 112 12.70 14.67 17.17
CA ASP A 112 14.04 14.32 17.66
C ASP A 112 15.15 14.73 16.67
N LEU A 113 14.84 14.72 15.37
CA LEU A 113 15.77 15.17 14.32
C LEU A 113 15.84 16.69 14.13
N TRP A 114 14.83 17.47 14.53
CA TRP A 114 14.78 18.92 14.29
C TRP A 114 15.03 19.75 15.56
N PHE A 115 14.71 19.22 16.75
CA PHE A 115 14.91 19.88 18.04
C PHE A 115 16.07 19.24 18.82
N HIS A 116 17.26 19.27 18.22
CA HIS A 116 18.52 18.87 18.86
C HIS A 116 19.28 20.11 19.37
N GLU A 117 19.96 19.98 20.51
CA GLU A 117 20.77 21.03 21.11
C GLU A 117 21.95 21.43 20.20
N GLU A 118 22.26 22.73 20.11
CA GLU A 118 23.36 23.23 19.27
C GLU A 118 24.69 22.57 19.64
N GLY A 119 25.29 21.86 18.68
CA GLY A 119 26.53 21.09 18.86
C GLY A 119 26.33 19.56 18.98
N ARG A 120 25.11 19.07 19.15
CA ARG A 120 24.81 17.63 19.09
C ARG A 120 24.64 17.19 17.64
N ALA A 121 25.58 16.40 17.12
CA ALA A 121 25.49 15.87 15.76
C ALA A 121 24.25 14.98 15.60
N ALA A 122 23.34 15.35 14.68
CA ALA A 122 22.20 14.53 14.32
C ALA A 122 22.68 13.24 13.64
N ASP A 123 22.46 12.09 14.29
CA ASP A 123 22.82 10.76 13.78
C ASP A 123 21.80 10.32 12.71
N ILE A 124 21.85 10.98 11.55
CA ILE A 124 20.99 10.70 10.40
C ILE A 124 21.46 9.40 9.73
N ARG A 125 21.07 8.27 10.33
CA ARG A 125 21.33 6.93 9.80
C ARG A 125 20.50 6.67 8.53
N LEU A 126 21.00 7.18 7.40
CA LEU A 126 20.57 6.78 6.06
C LEU A 126 20.77 5.26 5.92
N GLY A 127 19.68 4.51 6.08
CA GLY A 127 19.68 3.09 6.42
C GLY A 127 20.15 2.13 5.33
N LEU A 128 21.45 2.14 5.03
CA LEU A 128 22.12 1.21 4.13
C LEU A 128 22.76 0.04 4.93
N HIS A 129 21.93 -0.65 5.72
CA HIS A 129 22.35 -1.81 6.49
C HIS A 129 22.49 -3.05 5.56
N LEU A 130 23.68 -3.19 4.96
CA LEU A 130 24.19 -4.54 4.71
C LEU A 130 24.63 -5.14 6.05
N ALA A 131 24.50 -6.47 6.16
CA ALA A 131 24.77 -7.25 7.37
C ALA A 131 23.96 -6.83 8.62
N ASP A 132 22.95 -7.64 8.94
CA ASP A 132 22.67 -8.04 10.32
C ASP A 132 21.95 -9.40 10.28
N ALA A 133 22.74 -10.44 9.99
CA ALA A 133 22.31 -11.84 9.92
C ALA A 133 23.05 -12.70 10.98
N ALA A 134 23.57 -12.06 12.03
CA ALA A 134 24.53 -12.62 12.97
C ALA A 134 24.10 -12.47 14.44
N ALA A 135 22.82 -12.74 14.73
CA ALA A 135 22.24 -12.72 16.07
C ALA A 135 21.29 -13.91 16.31
N ALA A 136 21.71 -15.12 15.91
CA ALA A 136 21.01 -16.37 16.19
C ALA A 136 21.93 -17.31 16.99
N GLY A 137 21.66 -17.44 18.29
CA GLY A 137 22.41 -18.31 19.21
C GLY A 137 22.40 -17.75 20.64
N GLY A 138 21.83 -18.51 21.59
CA GLY A 138 21.72 -18.09 22.99
C GLY A 138 20.58 -18.78 23.75
N GLU A 139 20.85 -19.97 24.29
CA GLU A 139 20.05 -20.64 25.35
C GLU A 139 20.29 -19.96 26.72
N GLN A 140 19.55 -20.20 27.82
CA GLN A 140 18.41 -21.09 28.16
C GLN A 140 17.44 -20.26 29.07
N MET A 141 16.55 -20.70 29.98
CA MET A 141 16.20 -21.97 30.65
C MET A 141 14.68 -21.95 31.04
N GLY A 142 14.21 -22.89 31.88
CA GLY A 142 12.87 -22.87 32.52
C GLY A 142 12.82 -22.02 33.81
N VAL A 143 11.87 -22.21 34.73
CA VAL A 143 11.12 -23.45 35.08
C VAL A 143 9.77 -23.12 35.77
N ASN A 144 8.69 -23.84 35.40
CA ASN A 144 7.42 -24.08 36.13
C ASN A 144 6.49 -22.89 36.48
N GLU A 145 5.18 -23.05 36.74
CA GLU A 145 4.26 -24.20 36.58
C GLU A 145 2.83 -23.70 36.25
N ALA A 146 2.20 -24.28 35.22
CA ALA A 146 0.91 -25.00 35.28
C ALA A 146 -0.39 -24.15 35.20
N PRO A 147 -1.52 -24.72 34.72
CA PRO A 147 -2.72 -23.95 34.36
C PRO A 147 -3.87 -24.10 35.37
N ASP A 148 -4.80 -23.15 35.31
CA ASP A 148 -6.22 -23.33 35.68
C ASP A 148 -7.08 -22.73 34.56
N ASP A 149 -8.27 -23.30 34.34
CA ASP A 149 -9.19 -22.94 33.26
C ASP A 149 -10.04 -21.69 33.59
N ASP A 150 -10.52 -20.96 32.57
CA ASP A 150 -11.97 -20.95 32.28
C ASP A 150 -12.35 -20.33 30.91
N PHE A 151 -13.57 -20.59 30.47
CA PHE A 151 -14.17 -20.07 29.22
C PHE A 151 -14.60 -18.59 29.32
N PHE A 152 -14.42 -17.81 28.24
CA PHE A 152 -15.53 -17.33 27.37
C PHE A 152 -15.05 -16.59 26.10
#